data_AF-A0A3P7XE94-F1
#
_entry.id   AF-A0A3P7XE94-F1
#
_cell.length_a   1.000
_cell.length_b   1.000
_cell.length_c   1.000
_cell.angle_alpha   90.00
_cell.angle_beta   90.00
_cell.angle_gamma   90.00
#
_symmetry.space_group_name_H-M   'P 1'
#
loop_
_entity.id
_entity.type
_entity.pdbx_description
1 polymer ?
#
loop_
_entity_poly.entity_id
_entity_poly.type
_entity_poly.pdbx_seq_one_letter_code
_entity_poly.pdbx_strand_id
1 'polypeptide(L)'
;MEGHVARLVLPFLTRRAVSKEALRTLEKYVSERSRGIMLVGDEVSQVCYSFFMDESNGQALRLEALKCIGYVLSMRRSNDVMAILNNVMAPHLKDLEDDDSGFSDEAQEERKFQINIFACLFASLNYKGEGSVDRSRDSPCVIIFQQVFPVFLRIIEKPDTPTALTDKVCDAVRCAISNLPPESLSEALPLVSQLLSTAMFTNPAPACALAKSAVLANVAV
;
A
#
# COMPACT_ATOMS: atom_id res chain seq x y z
N MET A 1 -23.77 -7.49 15.78
CA MET A 1 -23.05 -6.83 16.90
C MET A 1 -21.74 -6.19 16.45
N GLU A 2 -20.87 -6.91 15.74
CA GLU A 2 -19.55 -6.42 15.29
C GLU A 2 -19.59 -5.05 14.57
N GLY A 3 -20.42 -4.88 13.54
CA GLY A 3 -20.55 -3.61 12.83
C GLY A 3 -21.06 -2.44 13.72
N HIS A 4 -21.81 -2.74 14.79
CA HIS A 4 -22.24 -1.72 15.74
C HIS A 4 -21.05 -1.23 16.58
N VAL A 5 -20.18 -2.13 17.01
CA VAL A 5 -18.96 -1.79 17.76
C VAL A 5 -18.00 -0.97 16.90
N ALA A 6 -17.83 -1.34 15.63
CA ALA A 6 -17.02 -0.54 14.70
C ALA A 6 -17.55 0.89 14.55
N ARG A 7 -18.86 1.08 14.41
CA ARG A 7 -19.48 2.41 14.34
C ARG A 7 -19.30 3.24 15.62
N LEU A 8 -19.22 2.62 16.79
CA LEU A 8 -18.94 3.33 18.04
C LEU A 8 -17.52 3.94 18.05
N VAL A 9 -16.56 3.33 17.33
CA VAL A 9 -15.18 3.81 17.26
C VAL A 9 -15.03 4.98 16.29
N LEU A 10 -15.81 5.03 15.21
CA LEU A 10 -15.67 6.01 14.12
C LEU A 10 -15.62 7.49 14.58
N PRO A 11 -16.49 7.98 15.49
CA PRO A 11 -16.47 9.37 15.93
C PRO A 11 -15.20 9.76 16.69
N PHE A 12 -14.42 8.80 17.21
CA PHE A 12 -13.20 9.08 17.94
C PHE A 12 -12.00 9.34 17.03
N LEU A 13 -12.08 9.02 15.73
CA LEU A 13 -11.01 9.31 14.76
C LEU A 13 -10.79 10.81 14.59
N THR A 14 -11.84 11.63 14.74
CA THR A 14 -11.73 13.10 14.64
C THR A 14 -11.17 13.75 15.90
N ARG A 15 -10.96 12.98 16.99
CA ARG A 15 -10.46 13.49 18.26
C ARG A 15 -8.98 13.19 18.41
N ARG A 16 -8.11 14.21 18.21
CA ARG A 16 -6.64 14.07 18.27
C ARG A 16 -6.10 13.33 19.49
N ALA A 17 -6.73 13.49 20.65
CA ALA A 17 -6.29 12.85 21.90
C ALA A 17 -6.43 11.31 21.92
N VAL A 18 -7.29 10.75 21.05
CA VAL A 18 -7.63 9.31 21.06
C VAL A 18 -7.66 8.69 19.66
N SER A 19 -7.37 9.46 18.61
CA SER A 19 -7.48 9.00 17.23
C SER A 19 -6.54 7.83 16.92
N LYS A 20 -5.35 7.80 17.54
CA LYS A 20 -4.39 6.70 17.43
C LYS A 20 -4.96 5.38 17.96
N GLU A 21 -5.51 5.38 19.17
CA GLU A 21 -6.11 4.19 19.77
C GLU A 21 -7.36 3.76 18.98
N ALA A 22 -8.17 4.73 18.53
CA ALA A 22 -9.34 4.45 17.71
C ALA A 22 -8.97 3.80 16.37
N LEU A 23 -7.93 4.30 15.68
CA LEU A 23 -7.41 3.71 14.45
C LEU A 23 -6.89 2.29 14.66
N ARG A 24 -6.10 2.05 15.72
CA ARG A 24 -5.62 0.69 16.03
C ARG A 24 -6.73 -0.29 16.29
N THR A 25 -7.78 0.12 17.02
CA THR A 25 -8.95 -0.70 17.26
C THR A 25 -9.69 -1.00 15.94
N LEU A 26 -9.86 0.02 15.10
CA LEU A 26 -10.53 -0.13 13.81
C LEU A 26 -9.74 -1.01 12.83
N GLU A 27 -8.41 -0.84 12.75
CA GLU A 27 -7.50 -1.68 11.98
C GLU A 27 -7.64 -3.14 12.37
N LYS A 28 -7.68 -3.43 13.68
CA LYS A 28 -7.90 -4.80 14.15
C LYS A 28 -9.21 -5.38 13.62
N TYR A 29 -10.32 -4.65 13.76
CA TYR A 29 -11.64 -5.12 13.31
C TYR A 29 -11.71 -5.34 11.79
N VAL A 30 -11.21 -4.38 11.00
CA VAL A 30 -11.27 -4.50 9.53
C VAL A 30 -10.27 -5.51 8.99
N SER A 31 -9.15 -5.76 9.67
CA SER A 31 -8.16 -6.78 9.28
C SER A 31 -8.71 -8.22 9.32
N GLU A 32 -9.68 -8.49 10.21
CA GLU A 32 -10.38 -9.77 10.32
C GLU A 32 -11.34 -10.00 9.14
N ARG A 33 -11.77 -8.93 8.46
CA ARG A 33 -12.66 -8.99 7.28
C ARG A 33 -13.95 -9.77 7.51
N SER A 34 -14.45 -9.78 8.74
CA SER A 34 -15.68 -10.48 9.07
C SER A 34 -16.84 -9.89 8.27
N ARG A 35 -17.82 -10.73 7.92
CA ARG A 35 -19.02 -10.30 7.18
C ARG A 35 -19.75 -9.17 7.92
N GLY A 36 -19.77 -9.20 9.26
CA GLY A 36 -20.38 -8.17 10.09
C GLY A 36 -19.69 -6.81 10.04
N ILE A 37 -18.36 -6.79 9.97
CA ILE A 37 -17.57 -5.56 9.82
C ILE A 37 -17.66 -5.02 8.38
N MET A 38 -17.67 -5.89 7.37
CA MET A 38 -17.76 -5.45 5.97
C MET A 38 -19.11 -4.81 5.61
N LEU A 39 -20.18 -5.10 6.36
CA LEU A 39 -21.47 -4.39 6.22
C LEU A 39 -21.38 -2.90 6.54
N VAL A 40 -20.39 -2.47 7.33
CA VAL A 40 -20.14 -1.06 7.65
C VAL A 40 -18.88 -0.53 6.94
N GLY A 41 -18.35 -1.29 5.99
CA GLY A 41 -17.11 -0.98 5.30
C GLY A 41 -17.14 0.37 4.57
N ASP A 42 -18.27 0.74 3.96
CA ASP A 42 -18.42 2.05 3.30
C ASP A 42 -18.19 3.23 4.26
N GLU A 43 -18.85 3.19 5.42
CA GLU A 43 -18.70 4.23 6.45
C GLU A 43 -17.25 4.29 6.96
N VAL A 44 -16.64 3.13 7.19
CA VAL A 44 -15.23 3.04 7.61
C VAL A 44 -14.31 3.64 6.54
N SER A 45 -14.45 3.23 5.28
CA SER A 45 -13.63 3.74 4.18
C SER A 45 -13.78 5.25 4.03
N GLN A 46 -14.99 5.80 4.14
CA GLN A 46 -15.23 7.24 4.02
C GLN A 46 -14.57 8.03 5.16
N VAL A 47 -14.73 7.60 6.41
CA VAL A 47 -14.13 8.29 7.56
C VAL A 47 -12.60 8.20 7.50
N CYS A 48 -12.05 7.02 7.18
CA CYS A 48 -10.61 6.84 7.03
C CYS A 48 -10.04 7.62 5.84
N TYR A 49 -10.78 7.75 4.73
CA TYR A 49 -10.37 8.57 3.59
C TYR A 49 -10.26 10.04 3.98
N SER A 50 -11.28 10.60 4.64
CA SER A 50 -11.24 11.97 5.14
C SER A 50 -10.07 12.20 6.12
N PHE A 51 -9.81 11.24 7.01
CA PHE A 51 -8.67 11.30 7.93
C PHE A 51 -7.32 11.25 7.19
N PHE A 52 -7.21 10.40 6.17
CA PHE A 52 -6.01 10.26 5.34
C PHE A 52 -5.75 11.50 4.47
N MET A 53 -6.78 12.17 3.96
CA MET A 53 -6.63 13.37 3.12
C MET A 53 -6.32 14.63 3.94
N ASP A 54 -6.57 14.63 5.25
CA ASP A 54 -6.26 15.76 6.14
C ASP A 54 -4.77 15.78 6.51
N GLU A 55 -4.02 16.69 5.87
CA GLU A 55 -2.59 16.90 6.07
C GLU A 55 -2.21 17.39 7.48
N SER A 56 -3.18 17.84 8.28
CA SER A 56 -2.94 18.19 9.68
C SER A 56 -2.73 16.95 10.57
N ASN A 57 -3.05 15.75 10.07
CA ASN A 57 -2.77 14.48 10.71
C ASN A 57 -1.36 13.99 10.39
N GLY A 58 -0.68 13.42 11.39
CA GLY A 58 0.65 12.86 11.19
C GLY A 58 0.67 11.72 10.17
N GLN A 59 1.68 11.71 9.30
CA GLN A 59 1.85 10.72 8.23
C GLN A 59 1.68 9.25 8.70
N ALA A 60 2.21 8.89 9.87
CA ALA A 60 2.04 7.55 10.42
C ALA A 60 0.56 7.16 10.65
N LEU A 61 -0.24 8.07 11.22
CA LEU A 61 -1.66 7.82 11.46
C LEU A 61 -2.46 7.84 10.16
N ARG A 62 -2.07 8.68 9.20
CA ARG A 62 -2.65 8.68 7.84
C ARG A 62 -2.44 7.31 7.19
N LEU A 63 -1.25 6.71 7.29
CA LEU A 63 -1.01 5.35 6.79
C LEU A 63 -1.83 4.28 7.52
N GLU A 64 -2.04 4.40 8.84
CA GLU A 64 -2.94 3.48 9.58
C GLU A 64 -4.40 3.58 9.08
N ALA A 65 -4.89 4.79 8.79
CA ALA A 65 -6.20 4.98 8.18
C ALA A 65 -6.26 4.36 6.77
N LEU A 66 -5.20 4.52 5.98
CA LEU A 66 -5.10 3.93 4.64
C LEU A 66 -5.14 2.39 4.68
N LYS A 67 -4.50 1.75 5.68
CA LYS A 67 -4.61 0.29 5.86
C LYS A 67 -6.06 -0.15 6.08
N CYS A 68 -6.82 0.61 6.87
CA CYS A 68 -8.23 0.31 7.10
C CYS A 68 -9.02 0.36 5.78
N ILE A 69 -8.75 1.35 4.93
CA ILE A 69 -9.32 1.43 3.57
C ILE A 69 -8.93 0.20 2.76
N GLY A 70 -7.64 -0.16 2.72
CA GLY A 70 -7.16 -1.32 1.96
C GLY A 70 -7.81 -2.64 2.39
N TYR A 71 -7.96 -2.87 3.70
CA TYR A 71 -8.65 -4.06 4.20
C TYR A 71 -10.12 -4.12 3.78
N VAL A 72 -10.84 -3.00 3.85
CA VAL A 72 -12.23 -2.95 3.37
C VAL A 72 -12.32 -3.18 1.85
N LEU A 73 -11.45 -2.52 1.08
CA LEU A 73 -11.44 -2.63 -0.39
C LEU A 73 -11.07 -4.04 -0.85
N SER A 74 -10.23 -4.76 -0.10
CA SER A 74 -9.86 -6.15 -0.41
C SER A 74 -11.07 -7.10 -0.49
N MET A 75 -12.19 -6.75 0.14
CA MET A 75 -13.43 -7.56 0.14
C MET A 75 -14.44 -7.15 -0.95
N ARG A 76 -14.13 -6.12 -1.74
CA ARG A 76 -15.04 -5.59 -2.78
C ARG A 76 -14.77 -6.21 -4.16
N ARG A 77 -15.61 -5.84 -5.13
CA ARG A 77 -15.40 -6.15 -6.55
C ARG A 77 -14.40 -5.16 -7.15
N SER A 78 -13.52 -5.63 -8.03
CA SER A 78 -12.38 -4.86 -8.55
C SER A 78 -12.77 -3.51 -9.18
N ASN A 79 -13.90 -3.44 -9.88
CA ASN A 79 -14.35 -2.20 -10.54
C ASN A 79 -14.59 -1.03 -9.57
N ASP A 80 -15.16 -1.30 -8.40
CA ASP A 80 -15.44 -0.27 -7.38
C ASP A 80 -14.15 0.13 -6.63
N VAL A 81 -13.22 -0.83 -6.49
CA VAL A 81 -11.94 -0.63 -5.82
C VAL A 81 -11.05 0.33 -6.62
N MET A 82 -10.99 0.17 -7.94
CA MET A 82 -10.12 0.99 -8.79
C MET A 82 -10.50 2.47 -8.80
N ALA A 83 -11.79 2.81 -8.73
CA ALA A 83 -12.21 4.21 -8.67
C ALA A 83 -11.70 4.91 -7.39
N ILE A 84 -11.79 4.23 -6.25
CA ILE A 84 -11.34 4.76 -4.95
C ILE A 84 -9.81 4.83 -4.91
N LEU A 85 -9.13 3.77 -5.36
CA LEU A 85 -7.67 3.73 -5.40
C LEU A 85 -7.10 4.79 -6.33
N ASN A 86 -7.68 5.01 -7.52
CA ASN A 86 -7.22 6.06 -8.42
C ASN A 86 -7.30 7.45 -7.78
N ASN A 87 -8.36 7.73 -7.01
CA ASN A 87 -8.49 9.01 -6.31
C ASN A 87 -7.45 9.18 -5.18
N VAL A 88 -7.04 8.08 -4.54
CA VAL A 88 -5.99 8.08 -3.50
C VAL A 88 -4.60 8.15 -4.14
N MET A 89 -4.36 7.42 -5.22
CA MET A 89 -3.04 7.23 -5.82
C MET A 89 -2.65 8.34 -6.80
N ALA A 90 -3.59 8.83 -7.62
CA ALA A 90 -3.27 9.74 -8.71
C ALA A 90 -2.53 11.01 -8.26
N PRO A 91 -2.87 11.66 -7.13
CA PRO A 91 -2.09 12.80 -6.64
C PRO A 91 -0.63 12.42 -6.37
N HIS A 92 -0.41 11.34 -5.61
CA HIS A 92 0.92 10.92 -5.20
C HIS A 92 1.75 10.31 -6.34
N LEU A 93 1.12 9.65 -7.30
CA LEU A 93 1.81 9.12 -8.46
C LEU A 93 2.33 10.26 -9.35
N LYS A 94 1.49 11.27 -9.58
CA LYS A 94 1.87 12.46 -10.36
C LYS A 94 3.03 13.20 -9.69
N ASP A 95 2.97 13.39 -8.37
CA ASP A 95 4.01 14.09 -7.62
C ASP A 95 5.35 13.31 -7.62
N LEU A 96 5.31 11.98 -7.61
CA LEU A 96 6.51 11.14 -7.72
C LEU A 96 7.12 11.14 -9.13
N GLU A 97 6.32 11.40 -10.16
CA GLU A 97 6.80 11.51 -11.54
C GLU A 97 7.42 12.88 -11.86
N ASP A 98 7.12 13.91 -11.06
CA ASP A 98 7.62 15.27 -11.27
C ASP A 98 9.10 15.39 -10.80
N ASP A 99 9.99 15.34 -11.79
CA ASP A 99 11.44 15.13 -11.60
C ASP A 99 12.22 16.40 -11.16
N ASP A 100 11.52 17.54 -11.12
CA ASP A 100 12.08 18.90 -10.97
C ASP A 100 12.27 19.34 -9.51
N SER A 101 11.78 18.53 -8.55
CA SER A 101 12.01 18.79 -7.12
C SER A 101 13.39 18.28 -6.71
N GLY A 102 14.30 19.22 -6.41
CA GLY A 102 15.59 18.91 -5.79
C GLY A 102 15.44 18.10 -4.50
N PHE A 103 16.51 17.43 -4.07
CA PHE A 103 16.52 16.59 -2.88
C PHE A 103 16.59 17.38 -1.56
N SER A 104 15.70 18.35 -1.33
CA SER A 104 15.57 18.95 0.01
C SER A 104 15.12 17.90 1.02
N ASP A 105 15.43 18.08 2.31
CA ASP A 105 15.07 17.12 3.34
C ASP A 105 13.54 16.94 3.43
N GLU A 106 12.77 18.03 3.29
CA GLU A 106 11.30 17.99 3.27
C GLU A 106 10.76 17.25 2.04
N ALA A 107 11.33 17.51 0.85
CA ALA A 107 10.93 16.83 -0.37
C ALA A 107 11.26 15.32 -0.31
N GLN A 108 12.38 14.95 0.31
CA GLN A 108 12.72 13.54 0.54
C GLN A 108 11.75 12.86 1.49
N GLU A 109 11.39 13.49 2.62
CA GLU A 109 10.42 12.93 3.57
C GLU A 109 9.04 12.76 2.92
N GLU A 110 8.61 13.71 2.10
CA GLU A 110 7.35 13.58 1.36
C GLU A 110 7.39 12.43 0.35
N ARG A 111 8.47 12.29 -0.43
CA ARG A 111 8.63 11.15 -1.34
C ARG A 111 8.67 9.81 -0.59
N LYS A 112 9.31 9.74 0.58
CA LYS A 112 9.28 8.52 1.43
C LYS A 112 7.86 8.20 1.87
N PHE A 113 7.09 9.21 2.27
CA PHE A 113 5.68 9.05 2.63
C PHE A 113 4.85 8.52 1.45
N GLN A 114 5.02 9.11 0.27
CA GLN A 114 4.35 8.69 -0.96
C GLN A 114 4.68 7.22 -1.32
N ILE A 115 5.93 6.79 -1.22
CA ILE A 115 6.29 5.38 -1.43
C ILE A 115 5.63 4.47 -0.36
N ASN A 116 5.58 4.91 0.90
CA ASN A 116 4.94 4.15 1.98
C ASN A 116 3.42 3.99 1.79
N ILE A 117 2.74 4.91 1.08
CA ILE A 117 1.32 4.76 0.71
C ILE A 117 1.14 3.48 -0.12
N PHE A 118 1.98 3.26 -1.14
CA PHE A 118 1.90 2.06 -1.97
C PHE A 118 2.28 0.80 -1.18
N ALA A 119 3.34 0.85 -0.37
CA ALA A 119 3.70 -0.27 0.51
C ALA A 119 2.53 -0.67 1.44
N CYS A 120 1.84 0.33 1.99
CA CYS A 120 0.66 0.17 2.84
C CYS A 120 -0.51 -0.47 2.08
N LEU A 121 -0.79 0.00 0.87
CA LEU A 121 -1.83 -0.57 0.01
C LEU A 121 -1.52 -2.03 -0.36
N PHE A 122 -0.30 -2.34 -0.77
CA PHE A 122 0.12 -3.73 -1.06
C PHE A 122 -0.06 -4.66 0.14
N ALA A 123 0.25 -4.19 1.35
CA ALA A 123 0.12 -4.99 2.57
C ALA A 123 -1.34 -5.22 3.02
N SER A 124 -2.27 -4.35 2.63
CA SER A 124 -3.65 -4.34 3.12
C SER A 124 -4.68 -4.83 2.09
N LEU A 125 -4.37 -4.72 0.80
CA LEU A 125 -5.24 -5.17 -0.31
C LEU A 125 -5.16 -6.69 -0.57
N ASN A 126 -4.43 -7.45 0.26
CA ASN A 126 -4.40 -8.91 0.11
C ASN A 126 -5.80 -9.52 0.32
N TYR A 127 -6.16 -10.42 -0.59
CA TYR A 127 -7.44 -11.12 -0.55
C TYR A 127 -7.37 -12.31 0.41
N LYS A 128 -8.36 -12.45 1.30
CA LYS A 128 -8.48 -13.57 2.25
C LYS A 128 -9.75 -14.41 2.06
N GLY A 129 -10.47 -14.25 0.96
CA GLY A 129 -11.72 -14.98 0.75
C GLY A 129 -11.50 -16.45 0.39
N GLU A 130 -12.23 -17.35 1.04
CA GLU A 130 -12.37 -18.75 0.62
C GLU A 130 -13.25 -18.79 -0.64
N GLY A 131 -12.66 -19.05 -1.81
CA GLY A 131 -13.43 -19.24 -3.04
C GLY A 131 -12.66 -18.88 -4.31
N SER A 132 -12.45 -19.90 -5.14
CA SER A 132 -11.86 -19.89 -6.48
C SER A 132 -12.75 -19.18 -7.50
N VAL A 133 -12.90 -17.86 -7.40
CA VAL A 133 -13.55 -17.06 -8.45
C VAL A 133 -12.53 -16.13 -9.05
N ASP A 134 -11.90 -16.62 -10.12
CA ASP A 134 -11.47 -15.89 -11.33
C ASP A 134 -11.10 -14.40 -11.13
N ARG A 135 -10.02 -14.14 -10.37
CA ARG A 135 -9.52 -12.78 -10.07
C ARG A 135 -8.04 -12.60 -10.36
N SER A 136 -7.45 -13.45 -11.20
CA SER A 136 -6.00 -13.45 -11.45
C SER A 136 -5.50 -12.23 -12.24
N ARG A 137 -6.35 -11.59 -13.07
CA ARG A 137 -5.97 -10.39 -13.85
C ARG A 137 -6.51 -9.06 -13.34
N ASP A 138 -7.65 -9.06 -12.65
CA ASP A 138 -8.29 -7.84 -12.14
C ASP A 138 -8.02 -7.60 -10.65
N SER A 139 -6.94 -8.17 -10.10
CA SER A 139 -6.56 -7.92 -8.71
C SER A 139 -6.11 -6.45 -8.56
N PRO A 140 -6.70 -5.66 -7.64
CA PRO A 140 -6.27 -4.29 -7.39
C PRO A 140 -4.78 -4.18 -7.07
N CYS A 141 -4.22 -5.17 -6.36
CA CYS A 141 -2.79 -5.23 -6.05
C CYS A 141 -1.93 -5.33 -7.33
N VAL A 142 -2.35 -6.16 -8.30
CA VAL A 142 -1.67 -6.33 -9.59
C VAL A 142 -1.71 -5.03 -10.39
N ILE A 143 -2.87 -4.38 -10.46
CA ILE A 143 -3.05 -3.13 -11.23
C ILE A 143 -2.19 -2.02 -10.63
N ILE A 144 -2.21 -1.86 -9.30
CA ILE A 144 -1.35 -0.88 -8.61
C ILE A 144 0.12 -1.16 -8.89
N PHE A 145 0.54 -2.42 -8.79
CA PHE A 145 1.92 -2.81 -9.06
C PHE A 145 2.36 -2.42 -10.46
N GLN A 146 1.56 -2.77 -11.48
CA GLN A 146 1.87 -2.43 -12.88
C GLN A 146 1.97 -0.92 -13.12
N GLN A 147 1.13 -0.11 -12.45
CA GLN A 147 1.15 1.34 -12.60
C GLN A 147 2.34 2.00 -11.88
N VAL A 148 2.66 1.56 -10.66
CA VAL A 148 3.68 2.22 -9.83
C VAL A 148 5.08 1.70 -10.10
N PHE A 149 5.23 0.46 -10.57
CA PHE A 149 6.54 -0.16 -10.76
C PHE A 149 7.46 0.65 -11.69
N PRO A 150 7.01 1.19 -12.85
CA PRO A 150 7.86 2.04 -13.69
C PRO A 150 8.35 3.30 -13.00
N VAL A 151 7.58 3.86 -12.05
CA VAL A 151 7.98 5.02 -11.25
C VAL A 151 9.05 4.62 -10.24
N PHE A 152 8.86 3.50 -9.56
CA PHE A 152 9.84 2.92 -8.63
C PHE A 152 11.18 2.59 -9.30
N LEU A 153 11.14 2.01 -10.50
CA LEU A 153 12.33 1.73 -11.26
C LEU A 153 13.08 3.03 -11.62
N ARG A 154 12.36 4.05 -12.11
CA ARG A 154 12.92 5.38 -12.41
C ARG A 154 13.60 6.02 -11.20
N ILE A 155 12.98 5.92 -10.01
CA ILE A 155 13.56 6.43 -8.76
C ILE A 155 14.91 5.76 -8.46
N ILE A 156 15.00 4.43 -8.61
CA ILE A 156 16.21 3.66 -8.32
C ILE A 156 17.30 3.87 -9.38
N GLU A 157 16.92 4.03 -10.65
CA GLU A 157 17.85 4.26 -11.77
C GLU A 157 18.40 5.70 -11.80
N LYS A 158 17.72 6.65 -11.13
CA LYS A 158 18.18 8.04 -11.05
C LYS A 158 19.51 8.12 -10.29
N PRO A 159 20.55 8.77 -10.86
CA PRO A 159 21.81 9.02 -10.17
C PRO A 159 21.58 9.83 -8.89
N ASP A 160 22.39 9.57 -7.88
CA ASP A 160 22.38 10.28 -6.59
C ASP A 160 21.07 10.15 -5.79
N THR A 161 20.20 9.20 -6.13
CA THR A 161 19.01 8.91 -5.31
C THR A 161 19.43 8.55 -3.88
N PRO A 162 18.90 9.24 -2.86
CA PRO A 162 19.16 8.93 -1.46
C PRO A 162 18.87 7.46 -1.14
N THR A 163 19.79 6.83 -0.41
CA THR A 163 19.65 5.42 -0.01
C THR A 163 18.35 5.16 0.73
N ALA A 164 17.92 6.09 1.60
CA ALA A 164 16.67 5.98 2.34
C ALA A 164 15.42 5.91 1.43
N LEU A 165 15.44 6.49 0.21
CA LEU A 165 14.34 6.37 -0.75
C LEU A 165 14.35 5.00 -1.42
N THR A 166 15.53 4.55 -1.86
CA THR A 166 15.71 3.21 -2.43
C THR A 166 15.31 2.12 -1.44
N ASP A 167 15.56 2.29 -0.14
CA ASP A 167 15.10 1.39 0.93
C ASP A 167 13.56 1.28 0.93
N LYS A 168 12.87 2.42 0.84
CA LYS A 168 11.40 2.45 0.78
C LYS A 168 10.85 1.80 -0.47
N VAL A 169 11.49 2.00 -1.62
CA VAL A 169 11.09 1.33 -2.86
C VAL A 169 11.26 -0.19 -2.72
N CYS A 170 12.41 -0.66 -2.24
CA CYS A 170 12.65 -2.08 -1.99
C CYS A 170 11.61 -2.68 -1.03
N ASP A 171 11.26 -1.98 0.05
CA ASP A 171 10.21 -2.39 0.98
C ASP A 171 8.82 -2.44 0.33
N ALA A 172 8.45 -1.42 -0.47
CA ALA A 172 7.17 -1.38 -1.16
C ALA A 172 7.03 -2.54 -2.15
N VAL A 173 8.06 -2.80 -2.96
CA VAL A 173 8.10 -3.91 -3.92
C VAL A 173 8.08 -5.25 -3.20
N ARG A 174 8.79 -5.37 -2.07
CA ARG A 174 8.77 -6.56 -1.21
C ARG A 174 7.37 -6.84 -0.66
N CYS A 175 6.65 -5.81 -0.24
CA CYS A 175 5.25 -5.91 0.16
C CYS A 175 4.35 -6.33 -1.01
N ALA A 176 4.56 -5.80 -2.22
CA ALA A 176 3.80 -6.20 -3.40
C ALA A 176 3.96 -7.69 -3.70
N ILE A 177 5.19 -8.17 -3.90
CA ILE A 177 5.45 -9.57 -4.25
C ILE A 177 4.96 -10.57 -3.20
N SER A 178 4.92 -10.16 -1.93
CA SER A 178 4.43 -11.04 -0.86
C SER A 178 2.90 -11.17 -0.85
N ASN A 179 2.19 -10.33 -1.61
CA ASN A 179 0.73 -10.23 -1.62
C ASN A 179 0.12 -10.32 -3.04
N LEU A 180 0.95 -10.45 -4.08
CA LEU A 180 0.47 -10.70 -5.44
C LEU A 180 -0.09 -12.13 -5.55
N PRO A 181 -1.12 -12.35 -6.39
CA PRO A 181 -1.58 -13.68 -6.73
C PRO A 181 -0.45 -14.52 -7.36
N PRO A 182 -0.38 -15.84 -7.10
CA PRO A 182 0.63 -16.73 -7.66
C PRO A 182 0.78 -16.63 -9.18
N GLU A 183 -0.34 -16.46 -9.89
CA GLU A 183 -0.35 -16.40 -11.36
C GLU A 183 0.38 -15.16 -11.87
N SER A 184 0.25 -14.04 -11.16
CA SER A 184 0.86 -12.75 -11.50
C SER A 184 2.33 -12.64 -11.08
N LEU A 185 2.81 -13.52 -10.19
CA LEU A 185 4.21 -13.50 -9.76
C LEU A 185 5.17 -13.77 -10.92
N SER A 186 4.81 -14.69 -11.81
CA SER A 186 5.62 -15.03 -12.99
C SER A 186 5.92 -13.82 -13.88
N GLU A 187 4.96 -12.89 -14.01
CA GLU A 187 5.11 -11.65 -14.77
C GLU A 187 5.85 -10.55 -13.98
N ALA A 188 5.71 -10.53 -12.65
CA ALA A 188 6.35 -9.55 -11.78
C ALA A 188 7.84 -9.82 -11.54
N LEU A 189 8.27 -11.09 -11.49
CA LEU A 189 9.64 -11.47 -11.14
C LEU A 189 10.72 -10.91 -12.09
N PRO A 190 10.55 -10.92 -13.43
CA PRO A 190 11.52 -10.29 -14.34
C PRO A 190 11.71 -8.80 -14.06
N LEU A 191 10.62 -8.09 -13.75
CA LEU A 191 10.65 -6.67 -13.39
C LEU A 191 11.43 -6.46 -12.09
N VAL A 192 11.12 -7.26 -11.05
CA VAL A 192 11.86 -7.21 -9.78
C VAL A 192 13.34 -7.52 -9.96
N SER A 193 13.68 -8.46 -10.85
CA SER A 193 15.08 -8.76 -11.18
C SER A 193 15.81 -7.56 -11.80
N GLN A 194 15.14 -6.80 -12.67
CA GLN A 194 15.69 -5.58 -13.23
C GLN A 194 15.96 -4.55 -12.12
N LEU A 195 14.98 -4.32 -11.24
CA LEU A 195 15.12 -3.38 -10.12
C LEU A 195 16.27 -3.80 -9.18
N LEU A 196 16.37 -5.09 -8.86
CA LEU A 196 17.45 -5.63 -8.04
C LEU A 196 18.83 -5.43 -8.67
N SER A 197 18.94 -5.49 -10.01
CA SER A 197 20.22 -5.29 -10.69
C SER A 197 20.82 -3.92 -10.42
N THR A 198 19.97 -2.89 -10.25
CA THR A 198 20.42 -1.54 -9.88
C THR A 198 20.53 -1.40 -8.35
N ALA A 199 19.52 -1.85 -7.61
CA ALA A 199 19.44 -1.67 -6.16
C ALA A 199 20.56 -2.42 -5.38
N MET A 200 21.08 -3.54 -5.90
CA MET A 200 22.16 -4.27 -5.23
C MET A 200 23.47 -3.47 -5.13
N PHE A 201 23.74 -2.59 -6.10
CA PHE A 201 24.96 -1.77 -6.09
C PHE A 201 24.84 -0.54 -5.20
N THR A 202 23.63 -0.02 -5.01
CA THR A 202 23.39 1.20 -4.22
C THR A 202 22.97 0.88 -2.79
N ASN A 203 22.21 -0.19 -2.58
CA ASN A 203 21.62 -0.58 -1.29
C ASN A 203 21.50 -2.11 -1.14
N PRO A 204 22.61 -2.80 -0.82
CA PRO A 204 22.66 -4.25 -0.82
C PRO A 204 21.75 -4.91 0.24
N ALA A 205 21.59 -4.33 1.43
CA ALA A 205 20.80 -4.95 2.49
C ALA A 205 19.28 -5.03 2.17
N PRO A 206 18.58 -3.92 1.82
CA PRO A 206 17.20 -3.98 1.36
C PRO A 206 17.01 -4.79 0.07
N ALA A 207 17.95 -4.67 -0.88
CA ALA A 207 17.91 -5.44 -2.13
C ALA A 207 17.98 -6.96 -1.85
N CYS A 208 18.87 -7.39 -0.95
CA CYS A 208 18.94 -8.79 -0.52
C CYS A 208 17.66 -9.27 0.17
N ALA A 209 17.03 -8.43 1.01
CA ALA A 209 15.76 -8.75 1.64
C ALA A 209 14.63 -8.92 0.62
N LEU A 210 14.58 -8.03 -0.39
CA LEU A 210 13.66 -8.13 -1.52
C LEU A 210 13.91 -9.40 -2.34
N ALA A 211 15.16 -9.69 -2.70
CA ALA A 211 15.54 -10.89 -3.44
C ALA A 211 15.12 -12.17 -2.70
N LYS A 212 15.34 -12.22 -1.38
CA LYS A 212 14.89 -13.35 -0.54
C LYS A 212 13.38 -13.52 -0.59
N SER A 213 12.61 -12.44 -0.47
CA SER A 213 11.15 -12.49 -0.59
C SER A 213 10.69 -12.94 -1.98
N ALA A 214 11.37 -12.52 -3.05
CA ALA A 214 11.05 -12.92 -4.41
C ALA A 214 11.28 -14.43 -4.63
N VAL A 215 12.38 -14.97 -4.10
CA VAL A 215 12.65 -16.41 -4.13
C VAL A 215 11.60 -17.19 -3.33
N LEU A 216 11.29 -16.75 -2.11
CA LEU A 216 10.29 -17.44 -1.26
C LEU A 216 8.89 -17.41 -1.88
N ALA A 217 8.49 -16.29 -2.49
CA ALA A 217 7.23 -16.18 -3.20
C ALA A 217 7.15 -17.15 -4.38
N ASN A 218 8.26 -17.38 -5.08
CA ASN A 218 8.32 -18.30 -6.22
C ASN A 218 8.33 -19.80 -5.83
N VAL A 219 8.82 -20.14 -4.63
CA VAL A 219 8.85 -21.54 -4.13
C VAL A 219 7.50 -21.96 -3.53
N ALA A 220 6.64 -20.99 -3.18
CA ALA A 220 5.31 -21.24 -2.63
C ALA A 220 4.23 -21.49 -3.71
N VAL A 221 4.59 -21.39 -4.99
CA VAL A 221 3.76 -21.71 -6.17
C VAL A 221 4.11 -23.10 -6.68
#